data_AF-A0A0Q1BEP1-F1
#
_entry.id   AF-A0A0Q1BEP1-F1
#
_cell.length_a   1.000
_cell.length_b   1.000
_cell.length_c   1.000
_cell.angle_alpha   90.00
_cell.angle_beta   90.00
_cell.angle_gamma   90.00
#
_symmetry.space_group_name_H-M   'P 1'
#
loop_
_entity.id
_entity.type
_entity.pdbx_description
1 polymer ?
#
loop_
_entity_poly.entity_id
_entity_poly.type
_entity_poly.pdbx_seq_one_letter_code
_entity_poly.pdbx_strand_id
1 'polypeptide(L)'
;MEQSKEKSQVVTDTAKGPLSGYLFQFERALLLLSSLETDTDYVSIEDVDDIATHKSDGTVLISDQSKHSISQSGSTFADTSYALWRTFQIWIEKFEAGIFDKNVTFICSTNKPISSNSILYFICNNLFDEVSDRISNLRISQGEKLDQLIKEDPSKGKSIKAILDLIDFIIKKIDVFEVIQPSIKIDDNSDLKESIHNKLHLNSEQFTDLQKNNVYEGMIGWLTSHSLYKWRNSEVAEFTKKQMDSKYQSLIHTPSVINAVFRAKHSFSIDDTEIEAKRSELFVKQIELISRRPDAKDRTIKNAIEDFIRFEIEHAYLINEIGDFTKEDFNKFIDLCYEEWQSYFDDKVVHDIAEYSDDEKNHLALDIYSFIMKKLNINFADDYSFTTNNVYIKNGSFLKLSNIPMIGWHPDWEEHFKK
;
A
#
# COMPACT_ATOMS: atom_id res chain seq x y z
N MET A 1 -63.13 -21.85 5.83
CA MET A 1 -62.00 -21.19 5.16
C MET A 1 -61.05 -20.74 6.24
N GLU A 2 -60.10 -21.61 6.55
CA GLU A 2 -59.06 -21.41 7.55
C GLU A 2 -57.77 -21.31 6.75
N GLN A 3 -57.18 -20.12 6.66
CA GLN A 3 -55.84 -19.94 6.07
C GLN A 3 -54.89 -19.57 7.20
N SER A 4 -54.11 -20.56 7.60
CA SER A 4 -52.96 -20.46 8.47
C SER A 4 -51.91 -19.54 7.85
N LYS A 5 -51.52 -18.49 8.58
CA LYS A 5 -50.31 -17.72 8.30
C LYS A 5 -49.09 -18.54 8.73
N GLU A 6 -48.38 -19.14 7.78
CA GLU A 6 -46.99 -19.55 8.00
C GLU A 6 -46.13 -18.30 8.19
N LYS A 7 -45.61 -18.10 9.40
CA LYS A 7 -44.48 -17.20 9.63
C LYS A 7 -43.24 -17.92 9.10
N SER A 8 -42.69 -17.43 7.98
CA SER A 8 -41.36 -17.86 7.53
C SER A 8 -40.34 -17.49 8.62
N GLN A 9 -39.85 -18.50 9.34
CA GLN A 9 -38.67 -18.37 10.18
C GLN A 9 -37.47 -18.14 9.25
N VAL A 10 -37.01 -16.90 9.15
CA VAL A 10 -35.74 -16.59 8.48
C VAL A 10 -34.63 -17.17 9.35
N VAL A 11 -34.04 -18.28 8.90
CA VAL A 11 -32.81 -18.82 9.47
C VAL A 11 -31.71 -17.82 9.13
N THR A 12 -31.25 -17.05 10.11
CA THR A 12 -30.17 -16.09 9.93
C THR A 12 -28.85 -16.83 9.95
N ASP A 13 -28.17 -16.93 8.80
CA ASP A 13 -26.78 -17.39 8.73
C ASP A 13 -25.86 -16.40 9.47
N THR A 14 -25.35 -16.83 10.62
CA THR A 14 -24.57 -16.00 11.57
C THR A 14 -23.09 -15.88 11.20
N ALA A 15 -22.60 -16.59 10.17
CA ALA A 15 -21.18 -16.67 9.84
C ALA A 15 -20.54 -15.34 9.42
N LYS A 16 -21.33 -14.39 8.91
CA LYS A 16 -20.84 -13.08 8.45
C LYS A 16 -20.23 -12.26 9.59
N GLY A 17 -20.83 -12.31 10.79
CA GLY A 17 -20.38 -11.52 11.94
C GLY A 17 -18.98 -11.93 12.43
N PRO A 18 -18.78 -13.21 12.79
CA PRO A 18 -17.47 -13.71 13.21
C PRO A 18 -16.39 -13.52 12.14
N LEU A 19 -16.69 -13.80 10.87
CA LEU A 19 -15.71 -13.63 9.78
C LEU A 19 -15.25 -12.16 9.65
N SER A 20 -16.18 -11.21 9.70
CA SER A 20 -15.80 -9.78 9.69
C SER A 20 -15.00 -9.38 10.92
N GLY A 21 -15.23 -10.00 12.09
CA GLY A 21 -14.41 -9.84 13.28
C GLY A 21 -12.95 -10.25 13.05
N TYR A 22 -12.74 -11.42 12.47
CA TYR A 22 -11.39 -11.90 12.17
C TYR A 22 -10.68 -11.06 11.10
N LEU A 23 -11.40 -10.60 10.07
CA LEU A 23 -10.81 -9.71 9.04
C LEU A 23 -10.38 -8.37 9.63
N PHE A 24 -11.20 -7.79 10.52
CA PHE A 24 -10.87 -6.55 11.21
C PHE A 24 -9.59 -6.66 12.05
N GLN A 25 -9.33 -7.83 12.65
CA GLN A 25 -8.07 -8.04 13.39
C GLN A 25 -6.84 -7.92 12.49
N PHE A 26 -6.88 -8.38 11.24
CA PHE A 26 -5.75 -8.24 10.32
C PHE A 26 -5.50 -6.78 9.90
N GLU A 27 -6.57 -6.00 9.73
CA GLU A 27 -6.46 -4.55 9.46
C GLU A 27 -5.83 -3.82 10.65
N ARG A 28 -6.30 -4.11 11.86
CA ARG A 28 -5.71 -3.61 13.11
C ARG A 28 -4.24 -4.01 13.26
N ALA A 29 -3.90 -5.27 12.98
CA ALA A 29 -2.54 -5.77 13.06
C ALA A 29 -1.61 -5.02 12.08
N LEU A 30 -2.06 -4.76 10.85
CA LEU A 30 -1.30 -3.99 9.88
C LEU A 30 -1.11 -2.53 10.33
N LEU A 31 -2.13 -1.91 10.91
CA LEU A 31 -2.03 -0.55 11.43
C LEU A 31 -1.02 -0.45 12.59
N LEU A 32 -1.05 -1.40 13.53
CA LEU A 32 -0.11 -1.46 14.63
C LEU A 32 1.32 -1.75 14.14
N LEU A 33 1.46 -2.71 13.23
CA LEU A 33 2.75 -3.09 12.64
C LEU A 33 3.39 -1.94 11.85
N SER A 34 2.59 -1.18 11.11
CA SER A 34 3.06 0.02 10.39
C SER A 34 3.41 1.19 11.31
N SER A 35 2.98 1.16 12.57
CA SER A 35 3.26 2.19 13.58
C SER A 35 4.48 1.87 14.46
N LEU A 36 5.12 0.71 14.30
CA LEU A 36 6.35 0.37 15.02
C LEU A 36 7.53 1.21 14.51
N GLU A 37 8.37 1.67 15.44
CA GLU A 37 9.54 2.49 15.14
C GLU A 37 10.83 1.66 14.97
N THR A 38 10.91 0.48 15.61
CA THR A 38 12.10 -0.37 15.57
C THR A 38 11.89 -1.59 14.67
N ASP A 39 12.83 -1.85 13.76
CA ASP A 39 12.82 -2.99 12.82
C ASP A 39 12.64 -4.37 13.47
N THR A 40 13.12 -4.53 14.69
CA THR A 40 13.09 -5.80 15.44
C THR A 40 11.84 -5.97 16.30
N ASP A 41 11.08 -4.90 16.51
CA ASP A 41 9.81 -4.97 17.21
C ASP A 41 8.77 -5.66 16.31
N TYR A 42 7.76 -6.26 16.92
CA TYR A 42 6.85 -7.14 16.20
C TYR A 42 5.41 -7.07 16.69
N VAL A 43 4.50 -7.58 15.86
CA VAL A 43 3.10 -7.80 16.18
C VAL A 43 2.81 -9.29 16.26
N SER A 44 2.09 -9.72 17.30
CA SER A 44 1.52 -11.07 17.41
C SER A 44 0.00 -11.03 17.18
N ILE A 45 -0.55 -12.03 16.49
CA ILE A 45 -2.00 -12.17 16.23
C ILE A 45 -2.50 -13.46 16.88
N GLU A 46 -3.58 -13.38 17.67
CA GLU A 46 -4.20 -14.51 18.40
C GLU A 46 -3.19 -15.28 19.28
N ASP A 47 -2.42 -14.53 20.08
CA ASP A 47 -1.42 -15.07 21.00
C ASP A 47 -1.60 -14.50 22.43
N VAL A 48 -0.89 -13.42 22.78
CA VAL A 48 -1.07 -12.76 24.09
C VAL A 48 -2.35 -11.94 24.18
N ASP A 49 -3.00 -11.61 23.07
CA ASP A 49 -4.35 -11.06 22.96
C ASP A 49 -4.85 -11.25 21.52
N ASP A 50 -6.01 -10.70 21.14
CA ASP A 50 -6.45 -10.70 19.73
C ASP A 50 -5.30 -10.17 18.84
N ILE A 51 -4.69 -9.05 19.24
CA ILE A 51 -3.47 -8.49 18.63
C ILE A 51 -2.62 -7.83 19.73
N ALA A 52 -1.30 -7.94 19.62
CA ALA A 52 -0.40 -7.21 20.50
C ALA A 52 0.88 -6.76 19.79
N THR A 53 1.47 -5.65 20.25
CA THR A 53 2.81 -5.24 19.83
C THR A 53 3.82 -5.55 20.93
N HIS A 54 5.05 -5.85 20.50
CA HIS A 54 6.11 -6.32 21.37
C HIS A 54 7.44 -5.67 21.01
N LYS A 55 8.29 -5.47 22.01
CA LYS A 55 9.71 -5.28 21.80
C LYS A 55 10.36 -6.58 21.33
N SER A 56 11.54 -6.47 20.73
CA SER A 56 12.36 -7.64 20.36
C SER A 56 12.66 -8.64 21.48
N ASP A 57 12.58 -8.24 22.76
CA ASP A 57 12.78 -9.11 23.93
C ASP A 57 11.49 -9.82 24.41
N GLY A 58 10.36 -9.61 23.72
CA GLY A 58 9.06 -10.16 24.07
C GLY A 58 8.25 -9.32 25.07
N THR A 59 8.75 -8.14 25.47
CA THR A 59 7.99 -7.22 26.31
C THR A 59 6.78 -6.69 25.54
N VAL A 60 5.57 -6.92 26.05
CA VAL A 60 4.33 -6.39 25.48
C VAL A 60 4.28 -4.87 25.64
N LEU A 61 3.99 -4.16 24.56
CA LEU A 61 3.81 -2.71 24.52
C LEU A 61 2.33 -2.33 24.43
N ILE A 62 1.60 -2.99 23.55
CA ILE A 62 0.16 -2.76 23.32
C ILE A 62 -0.56 -4.10 23.34
N SER A 63 -1.71 -4.15 24.00
CA SER A 63 -2.68 -5.25 23.95
C SER A 63 -3.98 -4.71 23.36
N ASP A 64 -4.35 -5.14 22.16
CA ASP A 64 -5.54 -4.67 21.44
C ASP A 64 -6.62 -5.76 21.44
N GLN A 65 -7.73 -5.50 22.11
CA GLN A 65 -8.96 -6.28 22.02
C GLN A 65 -9.85 -5.70 20.94
N SER A 66 -9.93 -6.43 19.82
CA SER A 66 -10.58 -5.99 18.60
C SER A 66 -11.99 -6.57 18.50
N LYS A 67 -12.97 -5.71 18.24
CA LYS A 67 -14.36 -6.14 18.07
C LYS A 67 -15.02 -5.43 16.90
N HIS A 68 -15.58 -6.20 15.98
CA HIS A 68 -16.27 -5.68 14.80
C HIS A 68 -17.77 -6.01 14.84
N SER A 69 -18.61 -5.01 14.55
CA SER A 69 -20.05 -5.19 14.43
C SER A 69 -20.52 -4.97 13.00
N ILE A 70 -21.22 -5.96 12.44
CA ILE A 70 -21.94 -5.85 11.15
C ILE A 70 -23.35 -5.26 11.32
N SER A 71 -23.83 -5.12 12.55
CA SER A 71 -25.15 -4.55 12.82
C SER A 71 -25.15 -3.02 12.59
N GLN A 72 -26.26 -2.50 12.06
CA GLN A 72 -26.51 -1.06 12.00
C GLN A 72 -26.86 -0.49 13.40
N SER A 73 -27.37 -1.33 14.32
CA SER A 73 -27.74 -0.94 15.68
C SER A 73 -27.00 -1.78 16.73
N GLY A 74 -26.48 -1.12 17.76
CA GLY A 74 -25.73 -1.72 18.86
C GLY A 74 -24.30 -1.20 18.95
N SER A 75 -23.83 -0.93 20.18
CA SER A 75 -22.44 -0.59 20.43
C SER A 75 -21.63 -1.84 20.70
N THR A 76 -20.50 -1.95 20.03
CA THR A 76 -19.41 -2.80 20.49
C THR A 76 -18.97 -2.29 21.87
N PHE A 77 -18.62 -3.18 22.81
CA PHE A 77 -18.28 -2.80 24.19
C PHE A 77 -19.36 -2.01 24.95
N ALA A 78 -20.64 -2.38 24.81
CA ALA A 78 -21.70 -1.79 25.62
C ALA A 78 -21.49 -2.02 27.13
N ASP A 79 -22.04 -1.12 27.96
CA ASP A 79 -21.95 -1.16 29.43
C ASP A 79 -22.36 -2.50 30.05
N THR A 80 -23.26 -3.22 29.39
CA THR A 80 -23.77 -4.53 29.82
C THR A 80 -23.42 -5.62 28.81
N SER A 81 -22.30 -5.47 28.09
CA SER A 81 -21.82 -6.49 27.16
C SER A 81 -20.85 -7.44 27.86
N TYR A 82 -21.03 -8.74 27.65
CA TYR A 82 -20.07 -9.75 28.11
C TYR A 82 -18.66 -9.48 27.57
N ALA A 83 -18.55 -9.02 26.32
CA ALA A 83 -17.28 -8.75 25.66
C ALA A 83 -16.42 -7.72 26.41
N LEU A 84 -17.01 -6.61 26.88
CA LEU A 84 -16.28 -5.59 27.64
C LEU A 84 -15.74 -6.15 28.96
N TRP A 85 -16.61 -6.73 29.77
CA TRP A 85 -16.23 -7.20 31.09
C TRP A 85 -15.27 -8.40 31.03
N ARG A 86 -15.43 -9.27 30.03
CA ARG A 86 -14.48 -10.37 29.79
C ARG A 86 -13.12 -9.86 29.34
N THR A 87 -13.07 -8.78 28.57
CA THR A 87 -11.80 -8.11 28.19
C THR A 87 -11.03 -7.65 29.43
N PHE A 88 -11.69 -6.91 30.33
CA PHE A 88 -11.06 -6.47 31.58
C PHE A 88 -10.62 -7.62 32.48
N GLN A 89 -11.44 -8.68 32.59
CA GLN A 89 -11.04 -9.88 33.31
C GLN A 89 -9.75 -10.48 32.74
N ILE A 90 -9.67 -10.65 31.41
CA ILE A 90 -8.49 -11.22 30.74
C ILE A 90 -7.25 -10.36 30.99
N TRP A 91 -7.36 -9.03 30.91
CA TRP A 91 -6.24 -8.13 31.16
C TRP A 91 -5.76 -8.19 32.62
N ILE A 92 -6.68 -8.23 33.59
CA ILE A 92 -6.35 -8.42 35.01
C ILE A 92 -5.64 -9.78 35.21
N GLU A 93 -6.19 -10.87 34.67
CA GLU A 93 -5.61 -12.21 34.80
C GLU A 93 -4.19 -12.29 34.21
N LYS A 94 -3.97 -11.68 33.04
CA LYS A 94 -2.65 -11.63 32.37
C LYS A 94 -1.65 -10.72 33.09
N PHE A 95 -2.12 -9.62 33.70
CA PHE A 95 -1.29 -8.77 34.55
C PHE A 95 -0.85 -9.53 35.81
N GLU A 96 -1.77 -10.21 36.50
CA GLU A 96 -1.42 -11.02 37.68
C GLU A 96 -0.48 -12.19 37.34
N ALA A 97 -0.60 -12.74 36.13
CA ALA A 97 0.31 -13.79 35.64
C ALA A 97 1.71 -13.26 35.23
N GLY A 98 1.92 -11.94 35.24
CA GLY A 98 3.19 -11.32 34.82
C GLY A 98 3.42 -11.31 33.31
N ILE A 99 2.38 -11.56 32.51
CA ILE A 99 2.43 -11.43 31.04
C ILE A 99 2.38 -9.96 30.65
N PHE A 100 1.56 -9.17 31.36
CA PHE A 100 1.50 -7.72 31.18
C PHE A 100 2.16 -7.01 32.35
N ASP A 101 2.90 -5.95 32.05
CA ASP A 101 3.39 -5.00 33.03
C ASP A 101 2.53 -3.72 33.05
N LYS A 102 2.89 -2.77 33.92
CA LYS A 102 2.17 -1.50 34.06
C LYS A 102 2.35 -0.53 32.88
N ASN A 103 3.29 -0.80 31.99
CA ASN A 103 3.61 0.06 30.84
C ASN A 103 2.83 -0.35 29.59
N VAL A 104 2.15 -1.51 29.62
CA VAL A 104 1.27 -1.96 28.55
C VAL A 104 0.13 -0.95 28.34
N THR A 105 -0.08 -0.55 27.10
CA THR A 105 -1.27 0.20 26.68
C THR A 105 -2.36 -0.78 26.24
N PHE A 106 -3.54 -0.68 26.84
CA PHE A 106 -4.66 -1.56 26.57
C PHE A 106 -5.66 -0.87 25.65
N ILE A 107 -5.92 -1.42 24.46
CA ILE A 107 -6.78 -0.80 23.46
C ILE A 107 -8.05 -1.62 23.30
N CYS A 108 -9.21 -0.98 23.46
CA CYS A 108 -10.49 -1.51 22.99
C CYS A 108 -10.75 -0.93 21.59
N SER A 109 -10.54 -1.73 20.55
CA SER A 109 -10.72 -1.28 19.17
C SER A 109 -12.03 -1.75 18.54
N THR A 110 -12.70 -0.87 17.81
CA THR A 110 -14.02 -1.13 17.23
C THR A 110 -14.29 -0.30 15.97
N ASN A 111 -15.09 -0.84 15.04
CA ASN A 111 -15.57 -0.12 13.86
C ASN A 111 -16.78 0.78 14.12
N LYS A 112 -17.18 0.93 15.39
CA LYS A 112 -18.36 1.71 15.82
C LYS A 112 -17.94 2.77 16.84
N PRO A 113 -18.39 4.02 16.68
CA PRO A 113 -18.10 5.08 17.63
C PRO A 113 -18.62 4.71 19.02
N ILE A 114 -17.81 4.92 20.05
CA ILE A 114 -18.17 4.69 21.44
C ILE A 114 -18.82 5.96 22.01
N SER A 115 -20.01 5.83 22.58
CA SER A 115 -20.71 6.97 23.18
C SER A 115 -19.93 7.55 24.35
N SER A 116 -19.87 8.88 24.44
CA SER A 116 -19.29 9.60 25.59
C SER A 116 -19.98 9.30 26.93
N ASN A 117 -21.20 8.75 26.89
CA ASN A 117 -21.95 8.36 28.09
C ASN A 117 -21.75 6.89 28.47
N SER A 118 -21.00 6.12 27.68
CA SER A 118 -20.71 4.72 27.96
C SER A 118 -19.75 4.55 29.13
N ILE A 119 -19.82 3.41 29.80
CA ILE A 119 -18.89 3.10 30.89
C ILE A 119 -17.45 2.99 30.41
N LEU A 120 -17.20 2.48 29.19
CA LEU A 120 -15.85 2.38 28.64
C LEU A 120 -15.25 3.77 28.42
N TYR A 121 -16.03 4.72 27.86
CA TYR A 121 -15.58 6.10 27.73
C TYR A 121 -15.34 6.73 29.11
N PHE A 122 -16.23 6.48 30.07
CA PHE A 122 -16.07 6.97 31.43
C PHE A 122 -14.78 6.44 32.08
N ILE A 123 -14.49 5.13 31.94
CA ILE A 123 -13.27 4.48 32.41
C ILE A 123 -12.02 5.15 31.83
N CYS A 124 -12.01 5.51 30.54
CA CYS A 124 -10.82 6.06 29.90
C CYS A 124 -10.52 7.53 30.26
N ASN A 125 -11.51 8.27 30.78
CA ASN A 125 -11.45 9.75 30.89
C ASN A 125 -11.66 10.29 32.30
N ASN A 126 -11.85 9.44 33.31
CA ASN A 126 -12.10 9.87 34.69
C ASN A 126 -11.10 9.23 35.66
N LEU A 127 -11.04 9.78 36.87
CA LEU A 127 -10.18 9.29 37.95
C LEU A 127 -10.71 7.95 38.49
N PHE A 128 -9.80 7.13 39.02
CA PHE A 128 -10.11 5.78 39.48
C PHE A 128 -11.25 5.72 40.51
N ASP A 129 -11.29 6.63 41.49
CA ASP A 129 -12.35 6.65 42.51
C ASP A 129 -13.75 6.79 41.87
N GLU A 130 -13.89 7.72 40.92
CA GLU A 130 -15.14 7.94 40.19
C GLU A 130 -15.51 6.73 39.32
N VAL A 131 -14.51 6.10 38.71
CA VAL A 131 -14.67 4.89 37.91
C VAL A 131 -15.15 3.72 38.78
N SER A 132 -14.53 3.52 39.95
CA SER A 132 -14.90 2.49 40.91
C SER A 132 -16.34 2.65 41.41
N ASP A 133 -16.75 3.89 41.72
CA ASP A 133 -18.14 4.22 42.07
C ASP A 133 -19.09 3.93 40.91
N ARG A 134 -18.72 4.28 39.67
CA ARG A 134 -19.54 4.03 38.48
C ARG A 134 -19.74 2.53 38.24
N ILE A 135 -18.69 1.71 38.39
CA ILE A 135 -18.76 0.24 38.26
C ILE A 135 -19.66 -0.34 39.35
N SER A 136 -19.50 0.11 40.60
CA SER A 136 -20.30 -0.34 41.74
C SER A 136 -21.79 -0.02 41.56
N ASN A 137 -22.10 1.20 41.11
CA ASN A 137 -23.47 1.61 40.80
C ASN A 137 -24.08 0.80 39.66
N LEU A 138 -23.31 0.52 38.61
CA LEU A 138 -23.76 -0.34 37.52
C LEU A 138 -24.07 -1.74 38.04
N ARG A 139 -23.19 -2.33 38.86
CA ARG A 139 -23.44 -3.63 39.51
C ARG A 139 -24.80 -3.59 40.22
N ILE A 140 -25.00 -2.66 41.15
CA ILE A 140 -26.23 -2.58 41.95
C ILE A 140 -27.46 -2.54 41.04
N SER A 141 -27.47 -1.64 40.05
CA SER A 141 -28.59 -1.50 39.11
C SER A 141 -28.89 -2.78 38.30
N GLN A 142 -27.86 -3.49 37.85
CA GLN A 142 -28.02 -4.74 37.10
C GLN A 142 -28.41 -5.91 38.02
N GLY A 143 -27.99 -5.90 39.28
CA GLY A 143 -28.40 -6.84 40.33
C GLY A 143 -29.90 -6.72 40.63
N GLU A 144 -30.39 -5.50 40.86
CA GLU A 144 -31.82 -5.24 41.06
C GLU A 144 -32.66 -5.69 39.86
N LYS A 145 -32.17 -5.44 38.65
CA LYS A 145 -32.80 -5.89 37.40
C LYS A 145 -32.83 -7.42 37.28
N LEU A 146 -31.75 -8.10 37.68
CA LEU A 146 -31.70 -9.55 37.71
C LEU A 146 -32.71 -10.11 38.71
N ASP A 147 -32.79 -9.55 39.91
CA ASP A 147 -33.74 -9.98 40.94
C ASP A 147 -35.20 -9.83 40.48
N GLN A 148 -35.52 -8.74 39.77
CA GLN A 148 -36.85 -8.56 39.17
C GLN A 148 -37.14 -9.62 38.10
N LEU A 149 -36.19 -9.89 37.20
CA LEU A 149 -36.36 -10.88 36.13
C LEU A 149 -36.52 -12.30 36.65
N ILE A 150 -35.76 -12.68 37.68
CA ILE A 150 -35.86 -14.01 38.31
C ILE A 150 -37.19 -14.19 39.04
N LYS A 151 -37.73 -13.11 39.65
CA LYS A 151 -39.07 -13.13 40.26
C LYS A 151 -40.18 -13.38 39.22
N GLU A 152 -40.02 -12.86 38.01
CA GLU A 152 -40.97 -13.10 36.91
C GLU A 152 -40.81 -14.49 36.29
N ASP A 153 -39.58 -14.95 36.10
CA ASP A 153 -39.26 -16.25 35.50
C ASP A 153 -37.84 -16.70 35.91
N PRO A 154 -37.70 -17.79 36.71
CA PRO A 154 -36.40 -18.29 37.15
C PRO A 154 -35.43 -18.70 36.02
N SER A 155 -35.94 -18.90 34.80
CA SER A 155 -35.12 -19.26 33.64
C SER A 155 -34.53 -18.05 32.90
N LYS A 156 -34.97 -16.82 33.23
CA LYS A 156 -34.47 -15.58 32.65
C LYS A 156 -33.24 -15.04 33.41
N GLY A 157 -32.50 -14.15 32.77
CA GLY A 157 -31.40 -13.42 33.41
C GLY A 157 -30.04 -14.13 33.40
N LYS A 158 -29.90 -15.30 32.77
CA LYS A 158 -28.60 -16.02 32.67
C LYS A 158 -27.48 -15.16 32.09
N SER A 159 -27.76 -14.35 31.06
CA SER A 159 -26.78 -13.43 30.46
C SER A 159 -26.38 -12.31 31.41
N ILE A 160 -27.35 -11.71 32.10
CA ILE A 160 -27.10 -10.66 33.10
C ILE A 160 -26.27 -11.22 34.25
N LYS A 161 -26.60 -12.42 34.75
CA LYS A 161 -25.82 -13.09 35.79
C LYS A 161 -24.37 -13.29 35.37
N ALA A 162 -24.11 -13.77 34.15
CA ALA A 162 -22.76 -13.94 33.65
C ALA A 162 -21.98 -12.61 33.58
N ILE A 163 -22.64 -11.50 33.23
CA ILE A 163 -22.03 -10.16 33.24
C ILE A 163 -21.76 -9.70 34.67
N LEU A 164 -22.71 -9.92 35.59
CA LEU A 164 -22.57 -9.59 37.00
C LEU A 164 -21.41 -10.34 37.65
N ASP A 165 -21.21 -11.62 37.32
CA ASP A 165 -20.08 -12.41 37.82
C ASP A 165 -18.73 -11.82 37.36
N LEU A 166 -18.66 -11.26 36.14
CA LEU A 166 -17.46 -10.57 35.63
C LEU A 166 -17.23 -9.22 36.31
N ILE A 167 -18.31 -8.46 36.54
CA ILE A 167 -18.22 -7.19 37.29
C ILE A 167 -17.74 -7.47 38.73
N ASP A 168 -18.26 -8.51 39.38
CA ASP A 168 -17.83 -8.92 40.71
C ASP A 168 -16.36 -9.33 40.75
N PHE A 169 -15.88 -10.00 39.70
CA PHE A 169 -14.46 -10.32 39.57
C PHE A 169 -13.60 -9.05 39.58
N ILE A 170 -13.99 -8.03 38.82
CA ILE A 170 -13.24 -6.76 38.73
C ILE A 170 -13.31 -6.00 40.04
N ILE A 171 -14.49 -5.93 40.69
CA ILE A 171 -14.64 -5.32 42.02
C ILE A 171 -13.77 -6.05 43.06
N LYS A 172 -13.67 -7.38 42.98
CA LYS A 172 -12.78 -8.16 43.86
C LYS A 172 -11.29 -7.90 43.59
N LYS A 173 -10.95 -7.46 42.39
CA LYS A 173 -9.58 -7.20 41.91
C LYS A 173 -9.36 -5.70 41.63
N ILE A 174 -10.05 -4.84 42.37
CA ILE A 174 -10.11 -3.40 42.10
C ILE A 174 -8.71 -2.76 42.18
N ASP A 175 -7.86 -3.22 43.10
CA ASP A 175 -6.46 -2.76 43.23
C ASP A 175 -5.62 -3.05 41.97
N VAL A 176 -5.86 -4.17 41.30
CA VAL A 176 -5.19 -4.49 40.03
C VAL A 176 -5.80 -3.67 38.90
N PHE A 177 -7.12 -3.48 38.93
CA PHE A 177 -7.82 -2.63 37.97
C PHE A 177 -7.34 -1.17 38.02
N GLU A 178 -7.02 -0.66 39.22
CA GLU A 178 -6.43 0.67 39.45
C GLU A 178 -5.13 0.87 38.67
N VAL A 179 -4.28 -0.17 38.63
CA VAL A 179 -2.99 -0.10 37.94
C VAL A 179 -3.17 -0.07 36.42
N ILE A 180 -4.12 -0.84 35.88
CA ILE A 180 -4.31 -0.97 34.42
C ILE A 180 -5.19 0.15 33.83
N GLN A 181 -6.17 0.67 34.59
CA GLN A 181 -7.18 1.61 34.10
C GLN A 181 -6.60 2.85 33.39
N PRO A 182 -5.55 3.52 33.90
CA PRO A 182 -4.98 4.71 33.24
C PRO A 182 -4.43 4.44 31.84
N SER A 183 -4.02 3.20 31.57
CA SER A 183 -3.46 2.75 30.29
C SER A 183 -4.51 2.24 29.31
N ILE A 184 -5.79 2.19 29.68
CA ILE A 184 -6.88 1.82 28.79
C ILE A 184 -7.19 2.97 27.82
N LYS A 185 -7.35 2.64 26.54
CA LYS A 185 -7.66 3.55 25.43
C LYS A 185 -8.76 2.97 24.55
N ILE A 186 -9.49 3.87 23.88
CA ILE A 186 -10.48 3.54 22.87
C ILE A 186 -9.90 3.87 21.51
N ASP A 187 -10.07 2.96 20.56
CA ASP A 187 -9.81 3.20 19.15
C ASP A 187 -11.05 2.81 18.34
N ASP A 188 -11.96 3.77 18.16
CA ASP A 188 -13.24 3.58 17.50
C ASP A 188 -13.23 4.03 16.03
N ASN A 189 -12.04 3.99 15.42
CA ASN A 189 -11.80 4.45 14.07
C ASN A 189 -12.63 3.67 13.04
N SER A 190 -13.51 4.40 12.35
CA SER A 190 -14.38 3.85 11.31
C SER A 190 -13.68 3.62 9.97
N ASP A 191 -12.52 4.25 9.72
CA ASP A 191 -11.76 4.10 8.48
C ASP A 191 -10.29 3.70 8.75
N LEU A 192 -10.11 2.42 9.10
CA LEU A 192 -8.78 1.83 9.27
C LEU A 192 -7.98 1.86 7.96
N LYS A 193 -8.64 1.75 6.81
CA LYS A 193 -7.96 1.71 5.52
C LYS A 193 -7.26 3.03 5.22
N GLU A 194 -7.95 4.16 5.41
CA GLU A 194 -7.35 5.49 5.29
C GLU A 194 -6.20 5.67 6.28
N SER A 195 -6.34 5.15 7.50
CA SER A 195 -5.31 5.24 8.54
C SER A 195 -4.06 4.43 8.16
N ILE A 196 -4.24 3.25 7.59
CA ILE A 196 -3.16 2.41 7.06
C ILE A 196 -2.49 3.10 5.86
N HIS A 197 -3.26 3.66 4.92
CA HIS A 197 -2.69 4.43 3.81
C HIS A 197 -1.83 5.59 4.31
N ASN A 198 -2.28 6.31 5.34
CA ASN A 198 -1.52 7.39 5.97
C ASN A 198 -0.20 6.88 6.58
N LYS A 199 -0.26 5.78 7.35
CA LYS A 199 0.93 5.19 7.98
C LYS A 199 1.93 4.60 7.00
N LEU A 200 1.45 4.12 5.85
CA LEU A 200 2.28 3.63 4.75
C LEU A 200 2.70 4.75 3.79
N HIS A 201 2.35 6.01 4.05
CA HIS A 201 2.64 7.16 3.18
C HIS A 201 2.12 7.02 1.74
N LEU A 202 0.99 6.34 1.56
CA LEU A 202 0.35 6.09 0.26
C LEU A 202 -0.56 7.22 -0.20
N ASN A 203 -0.71 8.29 0.59
CA ASN A 203 -1.63 9.39 0.27
C ASN A 203 -1.02 10.47 -0.62
N SER A 204 0.22 10.31 -1.09
CA SER A 204 0.80 11.20 -2.09
C SER A 204 0.06 11.11 -3.43
N GLU A 205 0.14 12.19 -4.23
CA GLU A 205 -0.45 12.23 -5.58
C GLU A 205 0.24 11.26 -6.56
N GLN A 206 1.41 10.72 -6.19
CA GLN A 206 2.17 9.74 -6.96
C GLN A 206 1.47 8.37 -7.04
N PHE A 207 0.60 8.05 -6.08
CA PHE A 207 -0.15 6.80 -6.08
C PHE A 207 -1.57 7.01 -6.59
N THR A 208 -1.91 6.30 -7.67
CA THR A 208 -3.30 6.11 -8.10
C THR A 208 -4.07 5.26 -7.07
N ASP A 209 -5.39 5.40 -7.01
CA ASP A 209 -6.23 4.58 -6.11
C ASP A 209 -6.05 3.07 -6.34
N LEU A 210 -5.80 2.67 -7.59
CA LEU A 210 -5.51 1.29 -7.92
C LEU A 210 -4.20 0.81 -7.27
N GLN A 211 -3.14 1.63 -7.30
CA GLN A 211 -1.88 1.30 -6.64
C GLN A 211 -2.04 1.26 -5.11
N LYS A 212 -2.74 2.23 -4.51
CA LYS A 212 -3.04 2.24 -3.08
C LYS A 212 -3.75 0.94 -2.65
N ASN A 213 -4.79 0.56 -3.41
CA ASN A 213 -5.54 -0.67 -3.16
C ASN A 213 -4.68 -1.92 -3.35
N ASN A 214 -3.84 -1.99 -4.38
CA ASN A 214 -2.96 -3.13 -4.60
C ASN A 214 -1.95 -3.32 -3.46
N VAL A 215 -1.37 -2.23 -2.96
CA VAL A 215 -0.48 -2.29 -1.80
C VAL A 215 -1.27 -2.73 -0.56
N TYR A 216 -2.42 -2.11 -0.29
CA TYR A 216 -3.28 -2.45 0.83
C TYR A 216 -3.66 -3.94 0.86
N GLU A 217 -4.25 -4.43 -0.23
CA GLU A 217 -4.68 -5.82 -0.37
C GLU A 217 -3.48 -6.78 -0.36
N GLY A 218 -2.35 -6.38 -0.94
CA GLY A 218 -1.11 -7.15 -0.90
C GLY A 218 -0.54 -7.31 0.51
N MET A 219 -0.63 -6.26 1.34
CA MET A 219 -0.18 -6.27 2.74
C MET A 219 -1.13 -7.09 3.63
N ILE A 220 -2.44 -6.87 3.51
CA ILE A 220 -3.44 -7.66 4.24
C ILE A 220 -3.35 -9.14 3.84
N GLY A 221 -3.30 -9.44 2.53
CA GLY A 221 -3.18 -10.80 2.02
C GLY A 221 -1.90 -11.49 2.48
N TRP A 222 -0.80 -10.76 2.60
CA TRP A 222 0.44 -11.26 3.20
C TRP A 222 0.23 -11.67 4.65
N LEU A 223 -0.27 -10.79 5.51
CA LEU A 223 -0.53 -11.09 6.93
C LEU A 223 -1.48 -12.27 7.10
N THR A 224 -2.62 -12.28 6.39
CA THR A 224 -3.61 -13.36 6.51
C THR A 224 -3.04 -14.70 6.06
N SER A 225 -2.35 -14.75 4.92
CA SER A 225 -1.82 -16.01 4.37
C SER A 225 -0.69 -16.58 5.24
N HIS A 226 0.18 -15.72 5.76
CA HIS A 226 1.30 -16.15 6.60
C HIS A 226 0.84 -16.53 8.00
N SER A 227 -0.18 -15.86 8.55
CA SER A 227 -0.79 -16.25 9.83
C SER A 227 -1.43 -17.64 9.71
N LEU A 228 -2.21 -17.87 8.64
CA LEU A 228 -2.79 -19.18 8.37
C LEU A 228 -1.72 -20.27 8.20
N TYR A 229 -0.62 -19.98 7.51
CA TYR A 229 0.51 -20.90 7.38
C TYR A 229 1.12 -21.24 8.75
N LYS A 230 1.40 -20.22 9.58
CA LYS A 230 1.98 -20.41 10.93
C LYS A 230 1.05 -21.23 11.84
N TRP A 231 -0.23 -20.87 11.91
CA TRP A 231 -1.20 -21.63 12.73
C TRP A 231 -1.36 -23.09 12.28
N ARG A 232 -1.35 -23.36 10.96
CA ARG A 232 -1.39 -24.75 10.44
C ARG A 232 -0.17 -25.58 10.86
N ASN A 233 0.95 -24.93 11.13
CA ASN A 233 2.18 -25.55 11.61
C ASN A 233 2.34 -25.46 13.14
N SER A 234 1.29 -25.05 13.87
CA SER A 234 1.32 -24.84 15.33
C SER A 234 2.38 -23.82 15.78
N GLU A 235 2.64 -22.81 14.94
CA GLU A 235 3.51 -21.67 15.23
C GLU A 235 2.69 -20.42 15.58
N VAL A 236 3.30 -19.50 16.32
CA VAL A 236 2.73 -18.19 16.65
C VAL A 236 2.79 -17.26 15.44
N ALA A 237 1.71 -16.53 15.19
CA ALA A 237 1.56 -15.52 14.15
C ALA A 237 2.26 -14.20 14.53
N GLU A 238 3.58 -14.22 14.55
CA GLU A 238 4.43 -13.05 14.81
C GLU A 238 5.02 -12.47 13.52
N PHE A 239 5.01 -11.14 13.41
CA PHE A 239 5.49 -10.38 12.26
C PHE A 239 6.31 -9.18 12.70
N THR A 240 7.58 -9.12 12.30
CA THR A 240 8.46 -7.99 12.65
C THR A 240 8.24 -6.81 11.71
N LYS A 241 8.56 -5.61 12.20
CA LYS A 241 8.57 -4.38 11.40
C LYS A 241 9.46 -4.53 10.15
N LYS A 242 10.64 -5.14 10.29
CA LYS A 242 11.53 -5.46 9.15
C LYS A 242 10.88 -6.33 8.07
N GLN A 243 10.12 -7.35 8.47
CA GLN A 243 9.42 -8.21 7.51
C GLN A 243 8.33 -7.44 6.77
N MET A 244 7.60 -6.58 7.49
CA MET A 244 6.59 -5.69 6.92
C MET A 244 7.22 -4.72 5.92
N ASP A 245 8.31 -4.05 6.28
CA ASP A 245 8.99 -3.11 5.40
C ASP A 245 9.53 -3.80 4.14
N SER A 246 10.12 -4.98 4.29
CA SER A 246 10.57 -5.78 3.15
C SER A 246 9.41 -6.14 2.22
N LYS A 247 8.25 -6.50 2.78
CA LYS A 247 7.05 -6.80 2.00
C LYS A 247 6.50 -5.55 1.32
N TYR A 248 6.39 -4.43 2.03
CA TYR A 248 5.95 -3.15 1.51
C TYR A 248 6.83 -2.70 0.34
N GLN A 249 8.16 -2.72 0.51
CA GLN A 249 9.12 -2.41 -0.54
C GLN A 249 8.93 -3.31 -1.77
N SER A 250 8.70 -4.62 -1.58
CA SER A 250 8.43 -5.52 -2.72
C SER A 250 7.15 -5.17 -3.49
N LEU A 251 6.12 -4.66 -2.82
CA LEU A 251 4.84 -4.32 -3.44
C LEU A 251 4.92 -3.01 -4.22
N ILE A 252 5.59 -1.99 -3.66
CA ILE A 252 5.77 -0.71 -4.36
C ILE A 252 6.74 -0.82 -5.55
N HIS A 253 7.67 -1.79 -5.52
CA HIS A 253 8.58 -2.08 -6.63
C HIS A 253 8.09 -3.19 -7.57
N THR A 254 6.85 -3.70 -7.42
CA THR A 254 6.31 -4.71 -8.34
C THR A 254 6.01 -4.08 -9.72
N PRO A 255 6.31 -4.74 -10.86
CA PRO A 255 6.20 -4.16 -12.21
C PRO A 255 4.84 -3.55 -12.62
N SER A 256 3.74 -3.93 -11.96
CA SER A 256 2.43 -3.28 -12.11
C SER A 256 2.39 -1.84 -11.57
N VAL A 257 3.34 -1.47 -10.71
CA VAL A 257 3.64 -0.12 -10.23
C VAL A 257 4.74 0.53 -11.09
N ILE A 258 5.70 -0.25 -11.61
CA ILE A 258 6.77 0.23 -12.52
C ILE A 258 6.22 0.75 -13.86
N ASN A 259 5.08 0.21 -14.33
CA ASN A 259 4.37 0.74 -15.51
C ASN A 259 3.81 2.17 -15.32
N ALA A 260 4.02 2.81 -14.16
CA ALA A 260 3.56 4.17 -13.87
C ALA A 260 4.66 5.25 -13.93
N VAL A 261 5.94 4.91 -14.15
CA VAL A 261 6.98 5.94 -14.30
C VAL A 261 6.83 6.68 -15.64
N PHE A 262 6.68 5.93 -16.73
CA PHE A 262 6.49 6.49 -18.06
C PHE A 262 5.09 6.15 -18.54
N ARG A 263 4.29 7.18 -18.83
CA ARG A 263 2.94 7.04 -19.41
C ARG A 263 3.00 6.25 -20.72
N ALA A 264 1.90 5.61 -21.09
CA ALA A 264 1.85 4.84 -22.33
C ALA A 264 1.69 5.77 -23.55
N LYS A 265 2.13 5.33 -24.74
CA LYS A 265 1.99 6.09 -26.01
C LYS A 265 0.57 6.61 -26.26
N HIS A 266 -0.46 5.89 -25.85
CA HIS A 266 -1.87 6.26 -26.03
C HIS A 266 -2.35 7.37 -25.08
N SER A 267 -1.57 7.71 -24.06
CA SER A 267 -1.85 8.83 -23.14
C SER A 267 -1.53 10.18 -23.75
N PHE A 268 -0.85 10.22 -24.91
CA PHE A 268 -0.48 11.43 -25.63
C PHE A 268 -1.36 11.57 -26.87
N SER A 269 -2.06 12.70 -26.97
CA SER A 269 -2.71 13.13 -28.21
C SER A 269 -1.72 14.01 -28.96
N ILE A 270 -1.25 13.55 -30.12
CA ILE A 270 -0.39 14.32 -31.02
C ILE A 270 -1.17 14.52 -32.31
N ASP A 271 -1.39 15.77 -32.69
CA ASP A 271 -2.05 16.10 -33.95
C ASP A 271 -1.07 16.26 -35.12
N ASP A 272 -1.59 16.23 -36.36
CA ASP A 272 -0.74 16.35 -37.55
C ASP A 272 -0.06 17.72 -37.66
N THR A 273 -0.55 18.76 -36.99
CA THR A 273 0.09 20.09 -37.00
C THR A 273 1.34 20.12 -36.13
N GLU A 274 1.32 19.44 -34.98
CA GLU A 274 2.49 19.24 -34.12
C GLU A 274 3.56 18.41 -34.84
N ILE A 275 3.15 17.40 -35.61
CA ILE A 275 4.06 16.59 -36.42
C ILE A 275 4.73 17.44 -37.49
N GLU A 276 3.94 18.23 -38.22
CA GLU A 276 4.46 19.07 -39.30
C GLU A 276 5.44 20.13 -38.78
N ALA A 277 5.17 20.71 -37.61
CA ALA A 277 6.05 21.68 -36.96
C ALA A 277 7.46 21.12 -36.69
N LYS A 278 7.58 19.80 -36.49
CA LYS A 278 8.84 19.12 -36.18
C LYS A 278 9.58 18.56 -37.40
N ARG A 279 9.01 18.63 -38.62
CA ARG A 279 9.68 18.11 -39.83
C ARG A 279 10.98 18.81 -40.19
N SER A 280 11.18 20.05 -39.73
CA SER A 280 12.38 20.84 -40.03
C SER A 280 13.57 20.60 -39.07
N GLU A 281 13.35 19.83 -38.00
CA GLU A 281 14.34 19.51 -36.96
C GLU A 281 15.53 18.73 -37.53
N LEU A 282 16.71 18.85 -36.90
CA LEU A 282 17.94 18.23 -37.38
C LEU A 282 17.87 16.71 -37.38
N PHE A 283 17.26 16.10 -36.36
CA PHE A 283 17.11 14.64 -36.32
C PHE A 283 16.30 14.12 -37.53
N VAL A 284 15.33 14.89 -38.03
CA VAL A 284 14.53 14.52 -39.22
C VAL A 284 15.41 14.57 -40.46
N LYS A 285 16.19 15.64 -40.63
CA LYS A 285 17.15 15.77 -41.75
C LYS A 285 18.18 14.63 -41.76
N GLN A 286 18.63 14.19 -40.58
CA GLN A 286 19.50 13.03 -40.48
C GLN A 286 18.81 11.73 -40.97
N ILE A 287 17.54 11.51 -40.64
CA ILE A 287 16.76 10.36 -41.13
C ILE A 287 16.50 10.48 -42.65
N GLU A 288 16.29 11.70 -43.15
CA GLU A 288 16.09 11.97 -44.57
C GLU A 288 17.32 11.62 -45.42
N LEU A 289 18.54 11.79 -44.87
CA LEU A 289 19.80 11.42 -45.51
C LEU A 289 19.88 9.90 -45.79
N ILE A 290 19.23 9.08 -44.97
CA ILE A 290 19.21 7.63 -45.14
C ILE A 290 18.32 7.25 -46.32
N SER A 291 18.89 6.68 -47.38
CA SER A 291 18.16 6.23 -48.56
C SER A 291 17.31 4.99 -48.27
N ARG A 292 15.99 5.14 -48.40
CA ARG A 292 14.95 4.13 -48.16
C ARG A 292 13.78 4.33 -49.13
N ARG A 293 12.94 3.29 -49.26
CA ARG A 293 11.67 3.38 -50.00
C ARG A 293 10.84 4.58 -49.48
N PRO A 294 10.31 5.47 -50.34
CA PRO A 294 9.71 6.74 -49.90
C PRO A 294 8.60 6.62 -48.85
N ASP A 295 7.69 5.65 -49.00
CA ASP A 295 6.60 5.40 -48.04
C ASP A 295 7.12 4.89 -46.68
N ALA A 296 8.19 4.08 -46.69
CA ALA A 296 8.81 3.59 -45.47
C ALA A 296 9.61 4.69 -44.77
N LYS A 297 10.23 5.60 -45.56
CA LYS A 297 10.92 6.79 -45.05
C LYS A 297 9.95 7.71 -44.33
N ASP A 298 8.84 8.08 -44.96
CA ASP A 298 7.85 8.98 -44.33
C ASP A 298 7.24 8.39 -43.06
N ARG A 299 6.88 7.09 -43.04
CA ARG A 299 6.44 6.42 -41.81
C ARG A 299 7.51 6.41 -40.71
N THR A 300 8.78 6.23 -41.08
CA THR A 300 9.90 6.27 -40.11
C THR A 300 10.05 7.66 -39.51
N ILE A 301 9.98 8.70 -40.36
CA ILE A 301 10.04 10.10 -39.93
C ILE A 301 8.86 10.43 -39.02
N LYS A 302 7.63 10.08 -39.41
CA LYS A 302 6.44 10.32 -38.58
C LYS A 302 6.58 9.65 -37.20
N ASN A 303 6.94 8.38 -37.16
CA ASN A 303 7.14 7.67 -35.88
C ASN A 303 8.24 8.29 -35.02
N ALA A 304 9.35 8.74 -35.64
CA ALA A 304 10.43 9.41 -34.94
C ALA A 304 9.98 10.75 -34.35
N ILE A 305 9.25 11.56 -35.13
CA ILE A 305 8.68 12.83 -34.66
C ILE A 305 7.75 12.60 -33.47
N GLU A 306 6.84 11.62 -33.57
CA GLU A 306 5.94 11.34 -32.46
C GLU A 306 6.70 10.84 -31.21
N ASP A 307 7.69 9.96 -31.35
CA ASP A 307 8.49 9.50 -30.21
C ASP A 307 9.29 10.66 -29.58
N PHE A 308 9.80 11.60 -30.40
CA PHE A 308 10.48 12.81 -29.93
C PHE A 308 9.55 13.75 -29.15
N ILE A 309 8.34 14.00 -29.67
CA ILE A 309 7.33 14.84 -28.99
C ILE A 309 6.92 14.20 -27.66
N ARG A 310 6.61 12.90 -27.65
CA ARG A 310 6.23 12.18 -26.42
C ARG A 310 7.35 12.24 -25.38
N PHE A 311 8.60 12.07 -25.81
CA PHE A 311 9.75 12.19 -24.91
C PHE A 311 9.86 13.59 -24.32
N GLU A 312 9.75 14.66 -25.10
CA GLU A 312 9.89 16.03 -24.57
C GLU A 312 8.76 16.36 -23.58
N ILE A 313 7.51 15.96 -23.87
CA ILE A 313 6.38 16.13 -22.95
C ILE A 313 6.62 15.34 -21.65
N GLU A 314 7.00 14.06 -21.77
CA GLU A 314 7.19 13.19 -20.60
C GLU A 314 8.39 13.61 -19.74
N HIS A 315 9.50 13.97 -20.39
CA HIS A 315 10.69 14.48 -19.74
C HIS A 315 10.39 15.76 -18.94
N ALA A 316 9.65 16.71 -19.53
CA ALA A 316 9.24 17.92 -18.84
C ALA A 316 8.29 17.64 -17.67
N TYR A 317 7.35 16.71 -17.84
CA TYR A 317 6.40 16.30 -16.80
C TYR A 317 7.11 15.63 -15.62
N LEU A 318 8.03 14.70 -15.87
CA LEU A 318 8.74 13.97 -14.82
C LEU A 318 9.67 14.87 -14.01
N ILE A 319 10.38 15.80 -14.67
CA ILE A 319 11.31 16.70 -13.99
C ILE A 319 10.57 17.81 -13.23
N ASN A 320 9.54 18.42 -13.82
CA ASN A 320 8.96 19.65 -13.28
C ASN A 320 7.69 19.44 -12.46
N GLU A 321 6.89 18.41 -12.76
CA GLU A 321 5.58 18.21 -12.12
C GLU A 321 5.61 17.06 -11.11
N ILE A 322 6.27 15.94 -11.42
CA ILE A 322 6.36 14.78 -10.51
C ILE A 322 7.54 14.92 -9.53
N GLY A 323 8.73 15.27 -10.03
CA GLY A 323 9.93 15.43 -9.21
C GLY A 323 10.61 14.13 -8.78
N ASP A 324 10.15 12.97 -9.26
CA ASP A 324 10.74 11.65 -8.96
C ASP A 324 12.09 11.42 -9.66
N PHE A 325 12.32 12.13 -10.76
CA PHE A 325 13.58 12.11 -11.50
C PHE A 325 14.10 13.52 -11.68
N THR A 326 15.40 13.67 -11.45
CA THR A 326 16.08 14.94 -11.64
C THR A 326 16.56 15.05 -13.09
N LYS A 327 16.93 16.28 -13.46
CA LYS A 327 17.67 16.53 -14.71
C LYS A 327 18.97 15.72 -14.78
N GLU A 328 19.61 15.44 -13.64
CA GLU A 328 20.86 14.67 -13.59
C GLU A 328 20.63 13.20 -13.94
N ASP A 329 19.51 12.60 -13.52
CA ASP A 329 19.16 11.22 -13.84
C ASP A 329 18.94 11.03 -15.35
N PHE A 330 18.25 11.98 -15.97
CA PHE A 330 18.10 12.00 -17.42
C PHE A 330 19.42 12.26 -18.15
N ASN A 331 20.30 13.12 -17.63
CA ASN A 331 21.62 13.33 -18.23
C ASN A 331 22.44 12.04 -18.20
N LYS A 332 22.47 11.31 -17.06
CA LYS A 332 23.15 10.00 -16.96
C LYS A 332 22.62 9.01 -17.99
N PHE A 333 21.31 8.96 -18.20
CA PHE A 333 20.72 8.10 -19.22
C PHE A 333 21.06 8.54 -20.65
N ILE A 334 21.12 9.85 -20.91
CA ILE A 334 21.55 10.40 -22.20
C ILE A 334 23.02 10.07 -22.46
N ASP A 335 23.89 10.15 -21.46
CA ASP A 335 25.29 9.78 -21.56
C ASP A 335 25.44 8.28 -21.89
N LEU A 336 24.68 7.42 -21.22
CA LEU A 336 24.60 5.99 -21.56
C LEU A 336 24.13 5.75 -23.00
N CYS A 337 23.12 6.49 -23.47
CA CYS A 337 22.67 6.41 -24.86
C CYS A 337 23.79 6.80 -25.83
N TYR A 338 24.57 7.83 -25.51
CA TYR A 338 25.72 8.23 -26.32
C TYR A 338 26.78 7.13 -26.36
N GLU A 339 27.17 6.56 -25.22
CA GLU A 339 28.18 5.50 -25.11
C GLU A 339 27.77 4.25 -25.91
N GLU A 340 26.51 3.82 -25.80
CA GLU A 340 25.98 2.66 -26.53
C GLU A 340 25.91 2.90 -28.03
N TRP A 341 25.52 4.11 -28.45
CA TRP A 341 25.59 4.49 -29.86
C TRP A 341 27.03 4.49 -30.37
N GLN A 342 27.95 5.12 -29.64
CA GLN A 342 29.35 5.25 -30.03
C GLN A 342 29.98 3.86 -30.17
N SER A 343 29.79 2.98 -29.18
CA SER A 343 30.30 1.62 -29.23
C SER A 343 29.78 0.85 -30.45
N TYR A 344 28.50 1.00 -30.80
CA TYR A 344 27.94 0.32 -31.98
C TYR A 344 28.40 0.96 -33.30
N PHE A 345 28.53 2.28 -33.33
CA PHE A 345 28.99 3.02 -34.50
C PHE A 345 30.44 2.65 -34.84
N ASP A 346 31.34 2.66 -33.85
CA ASP A 346 32.76 2.32 -34.02
C ASP A 346 32.96 0.85 -34.41
N ASP A 347 32.10 -0.06 -33.94
CA ASP A 347 32.11 -1.47 -34.37
C ASP A 347 31.69 -1.65 -35.84
N LYS A 348 30.89 -0.73 -36.38
CA LYS A 348 30.34 -0.82 -37.74
C LYS A 348 31.13 0.00 -38.76
N VAL A 349 31.63 1.17 -38.37
CA VAL A 349 32.40 2.08 -39.21
C VAL A 349 33.89 1.92 -38.85
N VAL A 350 34.49 0.86 -39.39
CA VAL A 350 35.85 0.41 -39.02
C VAL A 350 36.94 1.06 -39.88
N HIS A 351 36.60 1.43 -41.12
CA HIS A 351 37.53 2.04 -42.08
C HIS A 351 37.37 3.56 -42.11
N ASP A 352 38.34 4.25 -42.74
CA ASP A 352 38.18 5.67 -43.03
C ASP A 352 36.90 5.89 -43.87
N ILE A 353 36.15 6.92 -43.54
CA ILE A 353 34.88 7.25 -44.18
C ILE A 353 35.05 7.40 -45.71
N ALA A 354 36.21 7.88 -46.17
CA ALA A 354 36.52 8.03 -47.60
C ALA A 354 36.68 6.68 -48.34
N GLU A 355 36.86 5.57 -47.62
CA GLU A 355 37.00 4.23 -48.21
C GLU A 355 35.66 3.57 -48.54
N TYR A 356 34.56 4.05 -47.96
CA TYR A 356 33.22 3.53 -48.22
C TYR A 356 32.58 4.20 -49.43
N SER A 357 31.95 3.40 -50.28
CA SER A 357 31.04 3.91 -51.32
C SER A 357 29.74 4.45 -50.72
N ASP A 358 29.03 5.33 -51.43
CA ASP A 358 27.75 5.88 -50.98
C ASP A 358 26.71 4.80 -50.63
N ASP A 359 26.70 3.69 -51.38
CA ASP A 359 25.80 2.56 -51.13
C ASP A 359 26.14 1.82 -49.83
N GLU A 360 27.44 1.65 -49.53
CA GLU A 360 27.92 1.05 -48.28
C GLU A 360 27.64 1.95 -47.09
N LYS A 361 27.88 3.26 -47.22
CA LYS A 361 27.54 4.25 -46.18
C LYS A 361 26.06 4.23 -45.86
N ASN A 362 25.21 4.16 -46.89
CA ASN A 362 23.78 4.02 -46.68
C ASN A 362 23.41 2.70 -46.00
N HIS A 363 24.05 1.58 -46.35
CA HIS A 363 23.81 0.29 -45.67
C HIS A 363 24.19 0.34 -44.19
N LEU A 364 25.33 0.94 -43.86
CA LEU A 364 25.75 1.17 -42.47
C LEU A 364 24.73 2.04 -41.74
N ALA A 365 24.25 3.11 -42.38
CA ALA A 365 23.25 3.99 -41.80
C ALA A 365 21.92 3.28 -41.51
N LEU A 366 21.50 2.39 -42.41
CA LEU A 366 20.33 1.55 -42.20
C LEU A 366 20.48 0.63 -41.00
N ASP A 367 21.65 0.00 -40.86
CA ASP A 367 21.94 -0.94 -39.78
C ASP A 367 22.02 -0.23 -38.43
N ILE A 368 22.81 0.84 -38.32
CA ILE A 368 22.96 1.65 -37.10
C ILE A 368 21.60 2.13 -36.62
N TYR A 369 20.83 2.81 -37.49
CA TYR A 369 19.51 3.30 -37.12
C TYR A 369 18.57 2.15 -36.70
N SER A 370 18.57 1.04 -37.44
CA SER A 370 17.67 -0.08 -37.14
C SER A 370 18.06 -0.81 -35.85
N PHE A 371 19.35 -0.93 -35.54
CA PHE A 371 19.80 -1.56 -34.32
C PHE A 371 19.44 -0.70 -33.11
N ILE A 372 19.84 0.56 -33.09
CA ILE A 372 19.61 1.48 -31.96
C ILE A 372 18.11 1.65 -31.68
N MET A 373 17.31 1.93 -32.72
CA MET A 373 15.89 2.24 -32.54
C MET A 373 15.00 1.01 -32.29
N LYS A 374 15.44 -0.21 -32.66
CA LYS A 374 14.57 -1.41 -32.60
C LYS A 374 15.13 -2.60 -31.82
N LYS A 375 16.45 -2.78 -31.77
CA LYS A 375 17.09 -3.98 -31.20
C LYS A 375 17.82 -3.71 -29.90
N LEU A 376 18.44 -2.53 -29.77
CA LEU A 376 19.19 -2.16 -28.58
C LEU A 376 18.26 -2.15 -27.36
N ASN A 377 18.66 -2.89 -26.33
CA ASN A 377 18.00 -2.93 -25.04
C ASN A 377 18.90 -2.26 -24.01
N ILE A 378 18.43 -1.15 -23.46
CA ILE A 378 19.10 -0.39 -22.40
C ILE A 378 18.06 -0.03 -21.35
N ASN A 379 18.49 0.09 -20.10
CA ASN A 379 17.63 0.44 -18.98
C ASN A 379 17.85 1.91 -18.59
N PHE A 380 16.79 2.58 -18.17
CA PHE A 380 16.89 3.85 -17.48
C PHE A 380 17.15 3.59 -15.99
N ALA A 381 18.05 4.37 -15.37
CA ALA A 381 18.44 4.25 -13.95
C ALA A 381 18.67 2.78 -13.48
N ASP A 382 19.34 1.98 -14.31
CA ASP A 382 19.66 0.56 -14.14
C ASP A 382 18.48 -0.44 -14.04
N ASP A 383 17.31 0.00 -13.57
CA ASP A 383 16.18 -0.87 -13.22
C ASP A 383 15.00 -0.78 -14.20
N TYR A 384 14.91 0.27 -15.03
CA TYR A 384 13.74 0.53 -15.86
C TYR A 384 13.94 0.10 -17.32
N SER A 385 13.42 -1.08 -17.66
CA SER A 385 13.36 -1.56 -19.06
C SER A 385 12.18 -0.97 -19.83
N PHE A 386 12.30 -0.92 -21.16
CA PHE A 386 11.27 -0.35 -22.04
C PHE A 386 10.43 -1.41 -22.74
N THR A 387 9.12 -1.19 -22.77
CA THR A 387 8.13 -1.96 -23.53
C THR A 387 7.71 -1.20 -24.80
N THR A 388 6.90 -1.82 -25.66
CA THR A 388 6.33 -1.15 -26.85
C THR A 388 5.54 0.12 -26.52
N ASN A 389 5.00 0.23 -25.30
CA ASN A 389 4.17 1.35 -24.87
C ASN A 389 4.95 2.55 -24.35
N ASN A 390 6.22 2.39 -23.96
CA ASN A 390 7.05 3.46 -23.41
C ASN A 390 8.46 3.56 -24.04
N VAL A 391 8.75 2.77 -25.09
CA VAL A 391 10.00 2.84 -25.85
C VAL A 391 10.29 4.22 -26.45
N TYR A 392 9.29 5.11 -26.51
CA TYR A 392 9.50 6.49 -26.93
C TYR A 392 10.48 7.24 -26.03
N ILE A 393 10.67 6.83 -24.77
CA ILE A 393 11.67 7.42 -23.88
C ILE A 393 13.08 7.16 -24.42
N LYS A 394 13.40 5.87 -24.62
CA LYS A 394 14.66 5.46 -25.25
C LYS A 394 14.84 6.13 -26.61
N ASN A 395 13.85 5.98 -27.48
CA ASN A 395 13.93 6.49 -28.86
C ASN A 395 14.08 8.01 -28.88
N GLY A 396 13.32 8.73 -28.05
CA GLY A 396 13.40 10.18 -27.91
C GLY A 396 14.75 10.68 -27.42
N SER A 397 15.41 9.95 -26.50
CA SER A 397 16.77 10.24 -26.05
C SER A 397 17.78 10.23 -27.21
N PHE A 398 17.76 9.19 -28.05
CA PHE A 398 18.63 9.14 -29.23
C PHE A 398 18.27 10.22 -30.26
N LEU A 399 16.97 10.47 -30.47
CA LEU A 399 16.53 11.52 -31.39
C LEU A 399 16.99 12.91 -30.90
N LYS A 400 16.96 13.17 -29.59
CA LYS A 400 17.50 14.39 -28.98
C LYS A 400 19.00 14.54 -29.18
N LEU A 401 19.77 13.48 -28.98
CA LEU A 401 21.20 13.45 -29.28
C LEU A 401 21.51 13.67 -30.78
N SER A 402 20.65 13.21 -31.68
CA SER A 402 20.80 13.49 -33.11
C SER A 402 20.30 14.88 -33.51
N ASN A 403 19.44 15.50 -32.68
CA ASN A 403 18.95 16.86 -32.88
C ASN A 403 19.95 17.92 -32.39
N ILE A 404 20.68 17.62 -31.32
CA ILE A 404 21.84 18.38 -30.86
C ILE A 404 23.05 17.57 -31.33
N PRO A 405 23.56 17.76 -32.57
CA PRO A 405 24.35 16.80 -33.36
C PRO A 405 25.60 16.25 -32.63
N MET A 406 25.36 15.40 -31.64
CA MET A 406 26.31 14.69 -30.80
C MET A 406 26.46 13.27 -31.30
N ILE A 407 25.38 12.73 -31.87
CA ILE A 407 25.37 11.48 -32.62
C ILE A 407 24.84 11.71 -34.03
N GLY A 408 25.08 10.72 -34.90
CA GLY A 408 24.36 10.65 -36.16
C GLY A 408 24.18 9.25 -36.71
N TRP A 409 23.32 9.16 -37.71
CA TRP A 409 22.89 7.88 -38.26
C TRP A 409 23.70 7.44 -39.46
N HIS A 410 24.21 8.38 -40.27
CA HIS A 410 24.99 8.12 -41.48
C HIS A 410 26.48 8.30 -41.20
N PRO A 411 27.42 7.55 -41.79
CA PRO A 411 28.85 7.75 -41.56
C PRO A 411 29.33 9.20 -41.73
N ASP A 412 28.85 9.89 -42.78
CA ASP A 412 29.19 11.30 -43.06
C ASP A 412 28.43 12.34 -42.20
N TRP A 413 27.72 11.92 -41.14
CA TRP A 413 26.83 12.82 -40.40
C TRP A 413 27.54 14.07 -39.86
N GLU A 414 28.82 13.95 -39.49
CA GLU A 414 29.60 15.08 -38.97
C GLU A 414 29.78 16.16 -40.05
N GLU A 415 30.12 15.78 -41.28
CA GLU A 415 30.29 16.73 -42.39
C GLU A 415 28.98 17.46 -42.74
N HIS A 416 27.85 16.77 -42.59
CA HIS A 416 26.54 17.30 -42.90
C HIS A 416 25.96 18.21 -41.80
N PHE A 417 26.24 17.91 -40.52
CA PHE A 417 25.48 18.47 -39.40
C PHE A 417 26.32 19.06 -38.26
N LYS A 418 27.62 18.78 -38.18
CA LYS A 418 28.54 19.29 -37.15
C LYS A 418 29.31 20.48 -37.75
N LYS A 419 28.85 21.70 -37.49
CA LYS A 419 29.50 22.95 -37.92
C LYS A 419 30.01 23.76 -36.75
#